data_AF-A0A1W0W9E2-F1
#
_entry.id   AF-A0A1W0W9E2-F1
#
_cell.length_a   1.000
_cell.length_b   1.000
_cell.length_c   1.000
_cell.angle_alpha   90.00
_cell.angle_beta   90.00
_cell.angle_gamma   90.00
#
_symmetry.space_group_name_H-M   'P 1'
#
loop_
_entity.id
_entity.type
_entity.pdbx_description
1 polymer ?
#
loop_
_entity_poly.entity_id
_entity_poly.type
_entity_poly.pdbx_seq_one_letter_code
_entity_poly.pdbx_strand_id
1 'polypeptide(L)' 'MMTSWAIVCDVWYLPPMRRKEGEDAAMFAARVKNEIANKGGLVELDWDGQLKRQNVKVEWKQIQQKIFSERIKFE' A
#
# COMPACT_ATOMS: atom_id res chain seq x y z
N MET A 1 35.43 -9.41 -18.13
CA MET A 1 33.96 -9.33 -17.93
C MET A 1 33.74 -8.63 -16.60
N MET A 2 33.44 -7.33 -16.60
CA MET A 2 33.20 -6.58 -15.37
C MET A 2 31.75 -6.13 -15.36
N THR A 3 30.96 -6.65 -14.42
CA THR A 3 29.72 -6.00 -14.01
C THR A 3 29.87 -5.67 -12.54
N SER A 4 30.47 -4.52 -12.26
CA SER A 4 30.35 -3.90 -10.94
C SER A 4 28.95 -3.31 -10.89
N TRP A 5 28.07 -3.94 -10.13
CA TRP A 5 26.73 -3.43 -9.84
C TRP A 5 26.68 -3.04 -8.37
N ALA A 6 25.98 -1.95 -8.07
CA ALA A 6 25.72 -1.48 -6.73
C ALA A 6 24.22 -1.27 -6.57
N ILE A 7 23.69 -1.62 -5.39
CA ILE A 7 22.34 -1.27 -4.98
C ILE A 7 22.45 -0.01 -4.11
N VAL A 8 21.71 1.01 -4.50
CA VAL A 8 21.49 2.20 -3.67
C VAL A 8 20.07 2.12 -3.13
N CYS A 9 19.92 2.11 -1.81
CA CYS A 9 18.63 2.06 -1.14
C CYS A 9 18.56 3.13 -0.06
N ASP A 10 17.40 3.78 0.03
CA ASP A 10 17.05 4.58 1.19
C ASP A 10 16.52 3.65 2.30
N VAL A 11 17.10 3.78 3.50
CA VAL A 11 16.76 2.94 4.66
C VAL A 11 16.19 3.82 5.76
N TRP A 12 15.02 3.46 6.27
CA TRP A 12 14.36 4.17 7.37
C TRP A 12 14.06 3.23 8.53
N TYR A 13 14.42 3.67 9.73
CA TYR A 13 13.99 3.03 10.96
C TYR A 13 12.76 3.76 11.49
N LEU A 14 11.64 3.05 11.57
CA LEU A 14 10.42 3.58 12.16
C LEU A 14 10.31 3.16 13.64
N PRO A 15 9.67 3.97 14.50
CA PRO A 15 9.37 3.57 15.87
C PRO A 15 8.57 2.27 15.93
N PRO A 16 8.78 1.42 16.96
CA PRO A 16 8.03 0.18 17.10
C PRO A 16 6.55 0.47 17.37
N MET A 17 5.67 -0.11 16.57
CA MET A 17 4.23 -0.04 16.79
C MET A 17 3.75 -1.22 17.64
N ARG A 18 2.89 -0.94 18.62
CA ARG A 18 2.19 -1.96 19.41
C ARG A 18 0.70 -1.97 19.07
N ARG A 19 0.06 -3.13 19.22
CA ARG A 19 -1.37 -3.27 19.02
C ARG A 19 -2.12 -2.48 20.09
N LYS A 20 -3.12 -1.68 19.68
CA LYS A 20 -3.98 -0.91 20.58
C LYS A 20 -5.03 -1.82 21.21
N GLU A 21 -5.66 -1.32 22.28
CA GLU A 21 -6.82 -1.99 22.87
C GLU A 21 -8.00 -1.99 21.88
N GLY A 22 -8.66 -3.14 21.73
CA GLY A 22 -9.75 -3.32 20.78
C GLY A 22 -9.34 -3.42 19.30
N GLU A 23 -8.05 -3.31 18.97
CA GLU A 23 -7.54 -3.46 17.61
C GLU A 23 -7.38 -4.95 17.26
N ASP A 24 -7.99 -5.39 16.17
CA ASP A 24 -7.78 -6.75 15.65
C ASP A 24 -6.43 -6.87 14.91
N ALA A 25 -6.07 -8.09 14.51
CA ALA A 25 -4.81 -8.33 13.81
C ALA A 25 -4.73 -7.66 12.43
N ALA A 26 -5.85 -7.55 11.71
CA ALA A 26 -5.92 -6.96 10.38
C ALA A 26 -5.82 -5.43 10.44
N MET A 27 -6.54 -4.80 11.39
CA MET A 27 -6.48 -3.38 11.69
C MET A 27 -5.06 -2.97 12.10
N PHE A 28 -4.42 -3.76 12.96
CA PHE A 28 -3.03 -3.51 13.36
C PHE A 28 -2.08 -3.55 12.15
N ALA A 29 -2.20 -4.58 11.31
CA ALA A 29 -1.37 -4.70 10.11
C ALA A 29 -1.60 -3.55 9.11
N ALA A 30 -2.86 -3.13 8.92
CA ALA A 30 -3.21 -2.00 8.06
C ALA A 30 -2.57 -0.70 8.56
N ARG A 31 -2.63 -0.43 9.87
CA ARG A 31 -2.00 0.76 10.46
C ARG A 31 -0.47 0.76 10.31
N VAL A 32 0.18 -0.38 10.53
CA VAL A 32 1.63 -0.50 10.32
C VAL A 32 1.99 -0.28 8.85
N LYS A 33 1.21 -0.87 7.93
CA LYS A 33 1.38 -0.70 6.48
C LYS A 33 1.22 0.78 6.06
N ASN A 34 0.21 1.47 6.59
CA ASN A 34 -0.02 2.90 6.35
C ASN A 34 1.19 3.74 6.78
N GLU A 35 1.74 3.50 7.98
CA GLU A 35 2.91 4.25 8.47
C GLU A 35 4.14 4.06 7.58
N ILE A 36 4.38 2.83 7.11
CA ILE A 36 5.47 2.52 6.17
C ILE A 36 5.24 3.21 4.82
N ALA A 37 4.01 3.17 4.30
CA ALA A 37 3.64 3.81 3.04
C ALA A 37 3.85 5.33 3.11
N ASN A 38 3.40 5.98 4.18
CA ASN A 38 3.61 7.40 4.42
C ASN A 38 5.10 7.74 4.45
N LYS A 39 5.93 6.91 5.10
CA LYS A 39 7.36 7.14 5.16
C LYS A 39 8.04 7.02 3.80
N GLY A 40 7.58 6.08 2.96
CA GLY A 40 8.06 5.90 1.60
C GLY A 40 7.41 6.82 0.56
N GLY A 41 6.49 7.71 0.94
CA GLY A 41 5.72 8.53 0.00
C GLY A 41 4.82 7.71 -0.93
N LEU A 42 4.42 6.52 -0.50
CA LEU A 42 3.61 5.58 -1.28
C LEU A 42 2.13 5.78 -0.96
N VAL A 43 1.28 5.52 -1.97
CA VAL A 43 -0.17 5.46 -1.76
C VAL A 43 -0.51 4.14 -1.09
N GLU A 44 -1.17 4.21 0.06
CA GLU A 44 -1.70 3.01 0.71
C GLU A 44 -2.82 2.40 -0.15
N LEU A 45 -2.66 1.14 -0.53
CA LEU A 45 -3.69 0.36 -1.20
C LEU A 45 -4.11 -0.81 -0.32
N ASP A 46 -5.40 -1.12 -0.31
CA ASP A 46 -5.92 -2.39 0.22
C ASP A 46 -5.55 -3.52 -0.72
N TRP A 47 -4.26 -3.87 -0.69
CA TRP A 47 -3.73 -4.90 -1.55
C TRP A 47 -4.14 -6.27 -1.00
N ASP A 48 -5.07 -6.92 -1.69
CA ASP A 48 -5.31 -8.34 -1.51
C ASP A 48 -4.11 -9.11 -2.04
N GLY A 49 -3.40 -9.85 -1.18
CA GLY A 49 -2.27 -10.70 -1.57
C GLY A 49 -2.65 -11.77 -2.61
N GLN A 50 -3.94 -12.03 -2.82
CA GLN A 50 -4.42 -12.83 -3.94
C GLN A 50 -4.19 -12.19 -5.31
N LEU A 51 -3.84 -10.92 -5.42
CA LEU A 51 -3.61 -10.28 -6.71
C LEU A 51 -2.42 -10.85 -7.50
N LYS A 52 -1.54 -11.59 -6.82
CA LYS A 52 -0.49 -12.40 -7.49
C LYS A 52 -1.01 -13.70 -8.10
N ARG A 53 -2.20 -14.15 -7.68
CA ARG A 53 -2.80 -15.45 -8.03
C ARG A 53 -4.11 -15.31 -8.82
N GLN A 54 -4.81 -14.19 -8.66
CA GLN A 54 -6.13 -13.91 -9.22
C GLN A 54 -6.21 -12.46 -9.66
N ASN A 55 -7.09 -12.18 -10.63
CA ASN A 55 -7.35 -10.81 -11.07
C ASN A 55 -8.12 -10.02 -9.99
N VAL A 56 -7.97 -8.69 -10.02
CA VAL A 56 -8.75 -7.78 -9.16
C VAL A 56 -10.24 -8.07 -9.34
N LYS A 57 -10.97 -8.21 -8.22
CA LYS A 57 -12.44 -8.36 -8.24
C LYS A 57 -13.08 -7.19 -9.01
N VAL A 58 -14.16 -7.49 -9.72
CA VAL A 58 -14.86 -6.52 -10.58
C VAL A 58 -15.35 -5.31 -9.76
N GLU A 59 -15.85 -5.55 -8.55
CA GLU A 59 -16.33 -4.52 -7.61
C GLU A 59 -15.27 -3.43 -7.35
N TRP A 60 -14.02 -3.82 -7.07
CA TRP A 60 -12.94 -2.88 -6.82
C TRP A 60 -12.54 -2.07 -8.05
N LYS A 61 -12.59 -2.68 -9.24
CA LYS A 61 -12.36 -1.96 -10.50
C LYS A 61 -13.42 -0.89 -10.72
N GLN A 62 -14.69 -1.21 -10.46
CA GLN A 62 -15.80 -0.27 -10.59
C GLN A 62 -15.71 0.88 -9.59
N ILE A 63 -15.33 0.62 -8.35
CA ILE A 63 -15.10 1.67 -7.35
C ILE A 63 -14.01 2.64 -7.82
N GLN A 64 -12.88 2.13 -8.30
CA GLN A 64 -11.81 2.98 -8.85
C GLN A 64 -12.28 3.78 -10.07
N GLN A 65 -12.98 3.15 -11.02
CA GLN A 65 -13.55 3.85 -12.18
C GLN A 65 -14.49 4.98 -11.78
N LYS A 66 -15.30 4.80 -10.74
CA LYS A 66 -16.17 5.85 -10.20
C LYS A 66 -15.35 7.02 -9.64
N ILE A 67 -14.34 6.75 -8.81
CA ILE A 67 -13.45 7.78 -8.25
C ILE A 67 -12.76 8.57 -9.37
N PHE A 68 -12.25 7.88 -10.40
CA PHE A 68 -11.65 8.53 -11.57
C PHE A 68 -12.66 9.37 -12.36
N SER A 69 -13.88 8.86 -12.57
CA SER A 69 -14.94 9.62 -13.25
C SER A 69 -15.30 10.90 -12.49
N GLU A 70 -15.33 10.85 -11.16
CA GLU A 70 -15.58 12.02 -10.32
C GLU A 70 -14.44 13.04 -10.41
N ARG A 71 -13.17 12.60 -10.50
CA ARG A 71 -12.01 13.49 -10.67
C ARG A 71 -12.00 14.20 -12.03
N ILE A 72 -12.30 13.49 -13.12
CA ILE A 72 -12.23 14.03 -14.49
C ILE A 72 -13.32 15.09 -14.75
N LYS A 73 -14.47 15.04 -14.05
CA LYS A 73 -15.56 16.01 -14.24
C LYS A 73 -15.24 17.44 -13.83
N PHE A 74 -14.12 17.65 -13.13
CA PHE A 74 -13.69 18.96 -12.64
C PHE A 74 -12.43 19.50 -13.34
N GLU A 75 -11.94 18.82 -14.39
CA GLU A 75 -11.03 19.38 -15.42
C GLU A 75 -11.83 19.84 -16.64
#